data_AF-A0A1B9S7U1-F1
#
_entry.id   AF-A0A1B9S7U1-F1
#
_cell.length_a   1.000
_cell.length_b   1.000
_cell.length_c   1.000
_cell.angle_alpha   90.00
_cell.angle_beta   90.00
_cell.angle_gamma   90.00
#
_symmetry.space_group_name_H-M   'P 1'
#
loop_
_entity.id
_entity.type
_entity.pdbx_description
1 polymer ?
#
loop_
_entity_poly.entity_id
_entity_poly.type
_entity_poly.pdbx_seq_one_letter_code
_entity_poly.pdbx_strand_id
1 'polypeptide(L)'
;MIIPFRHVETPFEFSSQEWSDLGDMLAEAKRQLDRFQPEGFTIGWNVGTTGGQHIFHAHMHVVCRYEHDPKAGQGIRDFLR
;
A
#
# COMPACT_ATOMS: atom_id res chain seq x y z
N MET A 1 -2.50 3.52 -5.92
CA MET A 1 -1.90 4.05 -4.67
C MET A 1 -2.93 4.92 -3.99
N ILE A 2 -2.86 5.08 -2.66
CA ILE A 2 -3.67 6.05 -1.91
C ILE A 2 -2.71 7.04 -1.25
N ILE A 3 -2.97 8.34 -1.41
CA ILE A 3 -2.05 9.42 -1.04
C ILE A 3 -2.86 10.48 -0.26
N PRO A 4 -2.40 10.95 0.91
CA PRO A 4 -3.08 12.02 1.64
C PRO A 4 -2.90 13.36 0.92
N PHE A 5 -3.90 14.24 1.01
CA PHE A 5 -3.80 15.59 0.47
C PHE A 5 -2.72 16.42 1.16
N ARG A 6 -2.62 16.32 2.49
CA ARG A 6 -1.56 16.96 3.26
C ARG A 6 -0.23 16.29 2.92
N HIS A 7 0.80 17.10 2.66
CA HIS A 7 2.15 16.59 2.51
C HIS A 7 2.67 16.13 3.87
N VAL A 8 2.86 14.81 4.00
CA VAL A 8 3.57 14.16 5.11
C VAL A 8 4.52 13.13 4.54
N GLU A 9 5.67 12.95 5.15
CA GLU A 9 6.70 12.07 4.58
C GLU A 9 6.31 10.59 4.73
N THR A 10 5.78 10.22 5.90
CA THR A 10 5.53 8.84 6.30
C THR A 10 4.13 8.67 6.91
N PRO A 11 3.57 7.45 6.93
CA PRO A 11 2.30 7.19 7.62
C PRO A 11 2.36 7.44 9.14
N PHE A 12 3.55 7.55 9.75
CA PHE A 12 3.69 7.86 11.17
C PHE A 12 3.22 9.27 11.54
N GLU A 13 3.11 10.16 10.55
CA GLU A 13 2.67 11.55 10.74
C GLU A 13 1.16 11.72 10.49
N PHE A 14 0.43 10.64 10.20
CA PHE A 14 -1.01 10.70 9.98
C PHE A 14 -1.73 11.02 11.29
N SER A 15 -2.68 11.95 11.21
CA SER A 15 -3.66 12.20 12.25
C SER A 15 -4.70 11.07 12.32
N SER A 16 -5.45 11.01 13.42
CA SER A 16 -6.55 10.04 13.56
C SER A 16 -7.60 10.16 12.45
N GLN A 17 -7.85 11.38 11.95
CA GLN A 17 -8.78 11.59 10.85
C GLN A 17 -8.22 11.01 9.54
N GLU A 18 -6.95 11.27 9.22
CA GLU A 18 -6.32 10.73 8.01
C GLU A 18 -6.25 9.19 8.03
N TRP A 19 -6.10 8.57 9.20
CA TRP A 19 -6.23 7.11 9.35
C TRP A 19 -7.64 6.61 9.05
N SER A 20 -8.67 7.33 9.49
CA SER A 20 -10.06 7.01 9.16
C SER A 20 -10.32 7.13 7.66
N ASP A 21 -9.92 8.26 7.07
CA ASP A 21 -10.10 8.54 5.64
C ASP A 21 -9.34 7.52 4.78
N LEU A 22 -8.15 7.10 5.21
CA LEU A 22 -7.39 6.04 4.56
C LEU A 22 -8.16 4.71 4.54
N GLY A 23 -8.84 4.37 5.63
CA GLY A 23 -9.67 3.17 5.72
C GLY A 23 -10.81 3.18 4.69
N ASP A 24 -11.51 4.31 4.56
CA ASP A 24 -12.56 4.49 3.56
C ASP A 24 -12.02 4.41 2.14
N MET A 25 -10.86 5.04 1.90
CA MET A 25 -10.18 5.00 0.60
C MET A 25 -9.64 3.61 0.25
N LEU A 26 -9.21 2.83 1.23
CA LEU A 26 -8.79 1.45 1.00
C LEU A 26 -9.97 0.56 0.57
N ALA A 27 -11.14 0.75 1.19
CA ALA A 27 -12.35 0.06 0.77
C ALA A 27 -12.74 0.45 -0.67
N GLU A 28 -12.63 1.73 -1.03
CA GLU A 28 -12.86 2.19 -2.41
C GLU A 28 -11.83 1.61 -3.39
N ALA A 29 -10.54 1.62 -3.04
CA ALA A 29 -9.51 1.02 -3.87
C ALA A 29 -9.78 -0.46 -4.11
N LYS A 30 -10.20 -1.22 -3.10
CA LYS A 30 -10.60 -2.63 -3.28
C LYS A 30 -11.77 -2.74 -4.26
N ARG A 31 -12.86 -1.98 -4.09
CA ARG A 31 -14.01 -2.01 -5.02
C ARG A 31 -13.58 -1.74 -6.46
N GLN A 32 -12.71 -0.76 -6.65
CA GLN A 32 -12.21 -0.39 -7.98
C GLN A 32 -11.24 -1.45 -8.55
N LEU A 33 -10.48 -2.16 -7.72
CA LEU A 33 -9.52 -3.17 -8.15
C LEU A 33 -10.16 -4.56 -8.35
N ASP A 34 -11.30 -4.84 -7.70
CA ASP A 34 -12.02 -6.11 -7.83
C ASP A 34 -12.43 -6.41 -9.28
N ARG A 35 -12.58 -5.37 -10.14
CA ARG A 35 -12.84 -5.55 -11.58
C ARG A 35 -11.73 -6.29 -12.32
N PHE A 36 -10.52 -6.33 -11.78
CA PHE A 36 -9.35 -7.04 -12.33
C PHE A 36 -9.21 -8.46 -11.77
N GLN A 37 -10.19 -8.92 -10.98
CA GLN A 37 -10.26 -10.24 -10.39
C GLN A 37 -8.94 -10.70 -9.73
N PRO A 38 -8.33 -9.89 -8.86
CA PRO A 38 -7.09 -10.28 -8.19
C PRO A 38 -7.33 -11.46 -7.24
N GLU A 39 -6.37 -12.37 -7.17
CA GLU A 39 -6.39 -13.54 -6.29
C GLU A 39 -5.83 -13.21 -4.89
N GLY A 40 -5.20 -12.04 -4.76
CA GLY A 40 -4.76 -11.48 -3.49
C GLY A 40 -4.29 -10.04 -3.63
N PHE A 41 -3.83 -9.47 -2.52
CA PHE A 41 -3.26 -8.12 -2.50
C PHE A 41 -1.98 -8.07 -1.67
N THR A 42 -1.07 -7.19 -2.05
CA THR A 42 -0.01 -6.68 -1.18
C THR A 42 -0.30 -5.21 -0.90
N ILE A 43 -0.44 -4.86 0.37
CA ILE A 43 -0.81 -3.51 0.82
C ILE A 43 0.25 -3.04 1.81
N GLY A 44 0.74 -1.81 1.66
CA GLY A 44 1.70 -1.25 2.61
C GLY A 44 2.44 -0.03 2.09
N TRP A 45 3.46 0.37 2.86
CA TRP A 45 4.33 1.50 2.59
C TRP A 45 5.78 1.04 2.65
N ASN A 46 6.61 1.70 1.86
CA ASN A 46 8.03 1.78 2.13
C ASN A 46 8.27 3.04 2.97
N VAL A 47 9.06 2.93 4.04
CA VAL A 47 9.32 4.06 4.96
C VAL A 47 10.82 4.30 5.11
N GLY A 48 11.25 5.51 4.76
CA GLY A 48 12.64 5.91 4.69
C GLY A 48 13.40 5.26 3.52
N THR A 49 14.54 5.84 3.15
CA THR A 49 15.37 5.35 2.04
C THR A 49 15.72 3.87 2.18
N THR A 50 16.13 3.44 3.39
CA THR A 50 16.47 2.03 3.66
C THR A 50 15.27 1.09 3.53
N GLY A 51 14.06 1.57 3.85
CA GLY A 51 12.82 0.83 3.65
C GLY A 51 12.34 0.82 2.19
N GLY A 52 13.09 1.43 1.26
CA GLY A 52 12.75 1.50 -0.17
C GLY A 52 11.85 2.69 -0.55
N GLN A 53 11.79 3.74 0.27
CA GLN A 53 11.04 4.95 -0.05
C GLN A 53 11.86 5.84 -1.00
N HIS A 54 11.28 6.22 -2.13
CA HIS A 54 11.89 7.13 -3.12
C HIS A 54 11.12 8.44 -3.30
N ILE A 55 9.83 8.45 -2.95
CA ILE A 55 8.99 9.65 -2.92
C ILE A 55 8.67 9.96 -1.46
N PHE A 56 9.12 11.11 -0.98
CA PHE A 56 8.98 11.55 0.42
C PHE A 56 7.64 12.26 0.67
N HIS A 57 6.58 11.61 0.20
CA HIS A 57 5.18 11.91 0.50
C HIS A 57 4.48 10.56 0.68
N ALA A 58 3.96 10.29 1.87
CA ALA A 58 3.38 9.02 2.24
C ALA A 58 2.38 8.52 1.19
N HIS A 59 2.59 7.31 0.68
CA HIS A 59 1.74 6.72 -0.34
C HIS A 59 1.54 5.23 -0.07
N MET A 60 0.29 4.83 0.17
CA MET A 60 -0.02 3.42 0.37
C MET A 60 -0.04 2.72 -0.98
N HIS A 61 0.78 1.70 -1.13
CA HIS A 61 0.70 0.75 -2.22
C HIS A 61 -0.49 -0.18 -1.98
N VAL A 62 -1.28 -0.40 -3.03
CA VAL A 62 -2.33 -1.43 -3.09
C VAL A 62 -2.09 -2.15 -4.41
N VAL A 63 -1.52 -3.35 -4.33
CA VAL A 63 -1.03 -4.09 -5.50
C VAL A 63 -1.80 -5.40 -5.61
N CYS A 64 -2.53 -5.57 -6.72
CA CYS A 64 -3.15 -6.84 -7.10
C CYS A 64 -2.10 -7.93 -7.23
N ARG A 65 -2.39 -9.13 -6.73
CA ARG A 65 -1.52 -10.31 -6.80
C ARG A 65 -2.24 -11.44 -7.50
N TYR A 66 -1.47 -12.25 -8.22
CA TYR A 66 -1.94 -13.40 -8.97
C TYR A 66 -1.04 -14.62 -8.71
N GLU A 67 -1.60 -15.83 -8.83
CA GLU A 67 -0.89 -17.09 -8.58
C GLU A 67 0.33 -17.26 -9.50
N HIS A 68 0.25 -16.72 -10.72
CA HIS A 68 1.32 -16.78 -11.72
C HIS A 68 2.35 -15.65 -11.60
N ASP A 69 2.23 -14.77 -10.59
CA ASP A 69 3.27 -13.78 -10.30
C ASP A 69 4.59 -14.49 -9.98
N PRO A 70 5.75 -14.01 -10.49
CA PRO A 70 7.07 -14.58 -10.13
C PRO A 70 7.36 -14.60 -8.62
N LYS A 71 6.65 -13.76 -7.85
CA LYS A 71 6.74 -13.63 -6.40
C LYS A 71 5.48 -14.09 -5.66
N ALA A 72 4.62 -14.90 -6.29
CA ALA A 72 3.44 -15.45 -5.64
C ALA A 72 3.82 -16.19 -4.35
N GLY A 73 3.01 -16.02 -3.29
CA GLY A 73 3.25 -16.64 -1.98
C GLY A 73 4.45 -16.12 -1.16
N GLN A 74 5.30 -15.23 -1.70
CA GLN A 74 6.46 -14.71 -0.96
C GLN A 74 6.09 -13.67 0.12
N GLY A 75 5.07 -12.85 -0.17
CA GLY A 75 4.56 -11.81 0.75
C GLY A 75 5.57 -10.68 1.03
N ILE A 76 5.25 -9.82 2.01
CA ILE A 76 6.09 -8.67 2.36
C ILE A 76 7.40 -9.07 3.07
N ARG A 77 7.55 -10.32 3.51
CA ARG A 77 8.71 -10.83 4.26
C ARG A 77 9.74 -11.53 3.39
N ASP A 78 9.57 -11.50 2.06
CA ASP A 78 10.45 -12.18 1.10
C ASP A 78 11.94 -11.88 1.34
N PHE A 79 12.26 -10.63 1.67
CA PHE A 79 13.62 -10.16 1.89
C PHE A 79 14.31 -10.70 3.17
N LEU A 80 13.59 -11.42 4.04
CA LEU A 80 14.14 -12.03 5.25
C LEU A 80 14.68 -13.45 5.02
N ARG A 81 14.60 -13.96 3.78
CA ARG A 81 15.02 -15.32 3.41
C ARG A 81 16.48 -15.39 3.01
#